data_AF-A0A9E4C5L4-F1
#
_entry.id   AF-A0A9E4C5L4-F1
#
_cell.length_a   1.000
_cell.length_b   1.000
_cell.length_c   1.000
_cell.angle_alpha   90.00
_cell.angle_beta   90.00
_cell.angle_gamma   90.00
#
_symmetry.space_group_name_H-M   'P 1'
#
loop_
_entity.id
_entity.type
_entity.pdbx_description
1 polymer ?
#
loop_
_entity_poly.entity_id
_entity_poly.type
_entity_poly.pdbx_seq_one_letter_code
_entity_poly.pdbx_strand_id
1 'polypeptide(L)'
;MASLGHAAYFGTGAYAAAIMSATYGASFGEAFVVAIIAAAVVTAICALVALRASDVYFLMITFALAMIIWGLAYRWDSMTGGENGIAGIERPLFMEDTITYYYFTLIVAAGVFLFFSVLVHSCFGKTMVGIWATTYGSTSSSST
;
A
#
# COMPACT_ATOMS: atom_id res chain seq x y z
N MET A 1 3.21 15.14 0.96
CA MET A 1 2.86 15.02 -0.48
C MET A 1 2.44 13.58 -0.72
N ALA A 2 1.16 13.33 -0.99
CA ALA A 2 0.69 11.98 -1.31
C ALA A 2 1.08 11.64 -2.76
N SER A 3 1.71 10.49 -2.98
CA SER A 3 1.95 9.99 -4.34
C SER A 3 0.67 9.39 -4.91
N LEU A 4 0.45 9.53 -6.23
CA LEU A 4 -0.78 9.05 -6.88
C LEU A 4 -0.85 7.52 -7.00
N GLY A 5 0.26 6.81 -6.74
CA GLY A 5 0.37 5.36 -6.90
C GLY A 5 -0.12 4.51 -5.74
N HIS A 6 -0.53 5.09 -4.60
CA HIS A 6 -0.93 4.33 -3.42
C HIS A 6 -2.02 3.30 -3.68
N ALA A 7 -3.01 3.63 -4.52
CA ALA A 7 -4.08 2.72 -4.88
C ALA A 7 -3.57 1.49 -5.65
N ALA A 8 -2.57 1.66 -6.53
CA ALA A 8 -2.00 0.57 -7.32
C ALA A 8 -1.22 -0.42 -6.42
N TYR A 9 -0.47 0.09 -5.45
CA TYR A 9 0.27 -0.76 -4.49
C TYR A 9 -0.69 -1.53 -3.56
N PHE A 10 -1.74 -0.87 -3.08
CA PHE A 10 -2.80 -1.53 -2.31
C PHE A 10 -3.51 -2.63 -3.13
N GLY A 11 -3.86 -2.32 -4.38
CA GLY A 11 -4.47 -3.27 -5.30
C GLY A 11 -3.59 -4.50 -5.56
N THR A 12 -2.27 -4.32 -5.65
CA THR A 12 -1.32 -5.43 -5.86
C THR A 12 -1.34 -6.43 -4.69
N GLY A 13 -1.40 -5.93 -3.44
CA GLY A 13 -1.55 -6.79 -2.26
C GLY A 13 -2.90 -7.49 -2.21
N ALA A 14 -3.99 -6.80 -2.56
CA ALA A 14 -5.32 -7.39 -2.63
C ALA A 14 -5.40 -8.50 -3.68
N TYR A 15 -4.80 -8.29 -4.86
CA TYR A 15 -4.71 -9.33 -5.89
C TYR A 15 -3.87 -10.52 -5.45
N ALA A 16 -2.72 -10.30 -4.80
CA ALA A 16 -1.90 -11.39 -4.27
C ALA A 16 -2.67 -12.26 -3.24
N ALA A 17 -3.43 -11.63 -2.35
CA ALA A 17 -4.30 -12.33 -1.40
C ALA A 17 -5.42 -13.10 -2.12
N ALA A 18 -6.05 -12.48 -3.12
CA ALA A 18 -7.12 -13.09 -3.90
C ALA A 18 -6.65 -14.32 -4.69
N ILE A 19 -5.48 -14.25 -5.33
CA ILE A 19 -4.88 -15.38 -6.07
C ILE A 19 -4.56 -16.54 -5.11
N MET A 20 -3.94 -16.23 -3.97
CA MET A 20 -3.55 -17.27 -3.02
C MET A 20 -4.77 -17.98 -2.41
N SER A 21 -5.86 -17.23 -2.17
CA SER A 21 -7.11 -17.78 -1.65
C SER A 21 -7.91 -18.53 -2.72
N ALA A 22 -8.04 -17.98 -3.93
CA ALA A 22 -8.92 -18.54 -4.97
C ALA A 22 -8.27 -19.68 -5.77
N THR A 23 -6.95 -19.61 -6.03
CA THR A 23 -6.26 -20.61 -6.86
C THR A 23 -5.64 -21.72 -6.04
N TYR A 24 -5.11 -21.41 -4.86
CA TYR A 24 -4.37 -22.37 -4.03
C TYR A 24 -5.16 -22.88 -2.82
N GLY A 25 -6.35 -22.34 -2.53
CA GLY A 25 -7.14 -22.70 -1.35
C GLY A 25 -6.37 -22.53 -0.04
N ALA A 26 -5.36 -21.65 -0.04
CA ALA A 26 -4.46 -21.48 1.09
C ALA A 26 -5.22 -20.96 2.31
N SER A 27 -4.75 -21.31 3.50
CA SER A 27 -5.34 -20.80 4.73
C SER A 27 -5.23 -19.27 4.79
N PHE A 28 -6.19 -18.61 5.44
CA PHE A 28 -6.23 -17.14 5.53
C PHE A 28 -4.90 -16.54 6.04
N GLY A 29 -4.24 -17.21 6.98
CA GLY A 29 -2.95 -16.77 7.51
C GLY A 29 -1.82 -16.80 6.48
N GLU A 30 -1.73 -17.84 5.66
CA GLU A 30 -0.72 -17.97 4.61
C GLU A 30 -0.97 -16.96 3.48
N ALA A 31 -2.23 -16.81 3.06
CA ALA A 31 -2.62 -15.81 2.06
C ALA A 31 -2.27 -14.39 2.51
N PHE A 32 -2.46 -14.08 3.80
CA PHE A 32 -2.12 -12.78 4.37
C PHE A 32 -0.62 -12.49 4.36
N VAL A 33 0.21 -13.46 4.78
CA VAL A 33 1.68 -13.30 4.79
C VAL A 33 2.21 -13.12 3.36
N VAL A 34 1.74 -13.94 2.41
CA VAL A 34 2.15 -13.84 1.01
C VAL A 34 1.72 -12.50 0.40
N ALA A 35 0.51 -12.02 0.71
CA ALA A 35 0.03 -10.73 0.24
C ALA A 35 0.89 -9.56 0.74
N ILE A 36 1.30 -9.58 2.01
CA ILE A 36 2.20 -8.57 2.58
C ILE A 36 3.56 -8.60 1.87
N ILE A 37 4.14 -9.78 1.70
CA ILE A 37 5.44 -9.94 1.05
C ILE A 37 5.39 -9.45 -0.40
N ALA A 38 4.37 -9.86 -1.15
CA ALA A 38 4.18 -9.45 -2.54
C ALA A 38 4.00 -7.92 -2.66
N ALA A 39 3.15 -7.33 -1.82
CA ALA A 39 2.95 -5.89 -1.78
C ALA A 39 4.23 -5.14 -1.41
N ALA A 40 4.99 -5.63 -0.43
CA ALA A 40 6.24 -5.03 0.01
C ALA A 40 7.30 -5.06 -1.09
N VAL A 41 7.45 -6.19 -1.80
CA VAL A 41 8.41 -6.33 -2.89
C VAL A 41 8.07 -5.39 -4.05
N VAL A 42 6.82 -5.38 -4.50
CA VAL A 42 6.38 -4.52 -5.62
C VAL A 42 6.53 -3.05 -5.25
N THR A 43 6.09 -2.67 -4.05
CA THR A 43 6.20 -1.29 -3.57
C THR A 43 7.66 -0.87 -3.43
N ALA A 44 8.54 -1.74 -2.92
CA ALA A 44 9.97 -1.45 -2.79
C ALA A 44 10.62 -1.19 -4.16
N ILE A 45 10.33 -2.04 -5.17
CA ILE A 45 10.85 -1.86 -6.52
C ILE A 45 10.35 -0.53 -7.12
N CYS A 46 9.06 -0.25 -7.02
CA CYS A 46 8.50 1.01 -7.52
C CYS A 46 9.04 2.23 -6.77
N ALA A 47 9.23 2.14 -5.45
CA ALA A 47 9.78 3.21 -4.63
C ALA A 47 11.24 3.52 -4.97
N LEU A 48 12.07 2.50 -5.23
CA LEU A 48 13.46 2.68 -5.66
C LEU A 48 13.57 3.45 -6.98
N VAL A 49 12.65 3.20 -7.91
CA VAL A 49 12.57 3.93 -9.19
C VAL A 49 12.07 5.36 -8.97
N ALA A 50 11.03 5.54 -8.15
CA ALA A 50 10.44 6.84 -7.89
C ALA A 50 11.39 7.78 -7.12
N LEU A 51 12.23 7.28 -6.20
CA LEU A 51 13.19 8.07 -5.42
C LEU A 51 14.24 8.82 -6.26
N ARG A 52 14.43 8.42 -7.53
CA ARG A 52 15.38 9.05 -8.43
C ARG A 52 14.89 10.36 -9.05
N ALA A 53 13.61 10.71 -8.87
CA ALA A 53 12.98 11.87 -9.50
C ALA A 53 12.75 13.03 -8.52
N SER A 54 12.96 14.27 -8.96
CA SER A 54 12.80 15.49 -8.14
C SER A 54 11.49 16.22 -8.46
N ASP A 55 10.77 16.62 -7.40
CA ASP A 55 9.56 17.46 -7.39
C ASP A 55 8.44 17.02 -8.34
N VAL A 56 8.35 17.61 -9.54
CA VAL A 56 7.24 17.36 -10.48
C VAL A 56 7.39 16.02 -11.18
N TYR A 57 8.63 15.62 -11.48
CA TYR A 57 8.93 14.34 -12.12
C TYR A 57 8.57 13.15 -11.21
N PHE A 58 8.58 13.34 -9.89
CA PHE A 58 8.14 12.34 -8.93
C PHE A 58 6.65 12.02 -9.06
N LEU A 59 5.80 13.04 -9.27
CA LEU A 59 4.38 12.80 -9.51
C LEU A 59 4.15 12.10 -10.86
N MET A 60 4.87 12.51 -11.91
CA MET A 60 4.71 11.89 -13.23
C MET A 60 5.16 10.42 -13.24
N ILE A 61 6.30 10.10 -12.62
CA ILE A 61 6.82 8.73 -12.59
C ILE A 61 5.92 7.81 -11.75
N THR A 62 5.38 8.30 -10.63
CA THR A 62 4.47 7.51 -9.79
C THR A 62 3.12 7.26 -10.47
N PHE A 63 2.62 8.21 -11.26
CA PHE A 63 1.45 7.99 -12.12
C PHE A 63 1.73 6.97 -13.23
N ALA A 64 2.87 7.09 -13.91
CA ALA A 64 3.26 6.14 -14.95
C ALA A 64 3.41 4.71 -14.38
N LEU A 65 4.05 4.56 -13.22
CA LEU A 65 4.16 3.29 -12.50
C LEU A 65 2.78 2.71 -12.14
N ALA A 66 1.85 3.55 -11.67
CA ALA A 66 0.49 3.12 -11.37
C ALA A 66 -0.22 2.57 -12.63
N MET A 67 -0.04 3.23 -13.77
CA MET A 67 -0.60 2.79 -15.06
C MET A 67 0.05 1.50 -15.56
N ILE A 68 1.36 1.29 -15.32
CA ILE A 68 2.04 0.04 -15.64
C ILE A 68 1.50 -1.11 -14.80
N ILE A 69 1.33 -0.91 -13.49
CA ILE A 69 0.75 -1.92 -12.59
C ILE A 69 -0.68 -2.26 -13.03
N TRP A 70 -1.47 -1.24 -13.36
CA TRP A 70 -2.83 -1.44 -13.87
C TRP A 70 -2.83 -2.23 -15.18
N GLY A 71 -2.00 -1.85 -16.15
CA GLY A 71 -1.88 -2.54 -17.43
C GLY A 71 -1.36 -3.97 -17.28
N LEU A 72 -0.47 -4.21 -16.30
CA LEU A 72 0.00 -5.54 -15.94
C LEU A 72 -1.13 -6.38 -15.36
N ALA A 73 -1.91 -5.84 -14.41
CA ALA A 73 -3.07 -6.52 -13.83
C ALA A 73 -4.12 -6.88 -14.91
N TYR A 74 -4.30 -6.02 -15.90
CA TYR A 74 -5.25 -6.23 -16.98
C TYR A 74 -4.76 -7.22 -18.06
N ARG A 75 -3.47 -7.18 -18.42
CA ARG A 75 -2.90 -8.09 -19.44
C ARG A 75 -2.52 -9.47 -18.90
N TRP A 76 -2.29 -9.61 -17.59
CA TRP A 76 -1.79 -10.86 -16.99
C TRP A 76 -2.92 -11.84 -16.67
N ASP A 77 -3.69 -12.19 -17.70
CA ASP A 77 -4.88 -13.03 -17.62
C ASP A 77 -4.65 -14.36 -16.88
N SER A 78 -3.50 -15.00 -17.12
CA SER A 78 -3.15 -16.29 -16.52
C SER A 78 -3.00 -16.29 -15.00
N MET A 79 -2.76 -15.13 -14.37
CA MET A 79 -2.50 -15.03 -12.94
C MET A 79 -3.51 -14.14 -12.21
N THR A 80 -4.01 -13.07 -12.84
CA THR A 80 -5.01 -12.17 -12.23
C THR A 80 -6.44 -12.40 -12.71
N GLY A 81 -6.66 -13.25 -13.72
CA GLY A 81 -7.96 -13.39 -14.39
C GLY A 81 -8.30 -12.21 -15.33
N GLY A 82 -7.36 -11.29 -15.57
CA GLY A 82 -7.46 -10.26 -16.60
C GLY A 82 -8.70 -9.37 -16.46
N GLU A 83 -9.54 -9.36 -17.50
CA GLU A 83 -10.82 -8.64 -17.51
C GLU A 83 -11.90 -9.28 -16.63
N ASN A 84 -11.83 -10.59 -16.40
CA ASN A 84 -12.84 -11.32 -15.63
C ASN A 84 -12.67 -11.12 -14.12
N GLY A 85 -11.46 -10.73 -13.70
CA GLY A 85 -11.09 -10.65 -12.28
C GLY A 85 -11.11 -12.02 -11.58
N ILE A 86 -10.80 -12.01 -10.29
CA ILE A 86 -10.78 -13.22 -9.46
C ILE A 86 -12.10 -13.30 -8.70
N ALA A 87 -12.97 -14.21 -9.13
CA ALA A 87 -14.22 -14.55 -8.46
C ALA A 87 -14.11 -15.94 -7.80
N GLY A 88 -14.82 -16.15 -6.69
CA GLY A 88 -14.75 -17.42 -5.94
C GLY A 88 -13.76 -17.42 -4.77
N ILE A 89 -13.51 -16.25 -4.16
CA ILE A 89 -12.81 -16.18 -2.86
C ILE A 89 -13.73 -16.82 -1.82
N GLU A 90 -13.52 -18.10 -1.54
CA GLU A 90 -14.25 -18.82 -0.51
C GLU A 90 -13.89 -18.28 0.86
N ARG A 91 -14.91 -17.97 1.66
CA ARG A 91 -14.72 -17.55 3.04
C ARG A 91 -14.22 -18.76 3.84
N PRO A 92 -13.17 -18.61 4.67
CA PRO A 92 -12.73 -19.71 5.52
C PRO A 92 -13.87 -20.13 6.46
N LEU A 93 -14.12 -21.44 6.56
CA LEU A 93 -15.23 -22.07 7.30
C LEU A 93 -15.33 -21.66 8.78
N PHE A 94 -14.27 -21.09 9.37
CA PHE A 94 -14.27 -20.58 10.74
C PHE A 94 -14.91 -19.17 10.90
N MET A 95 -15.32 -18.53 9.81
CA MET A 95 -15.92 -17.18 9.77
C MET A 95 -17.14 -17.13 8.82
N GLU A 96 -18.04 -18.11 8.91
CA GLU A 96 -19.33 -18.04 8.20
C GLU A 96 -20.24 -16.93 8.74
N ASP A 97 -20.14 -16.63 10.04
CA ASP A 97 -20.93 -15.58 10.66
C ASP A 97 -20.48 -14.19 10.20
N THR A 98 -21.38 -13.51 9.48
CA THR A 98 -21.12 -12.20 8.85
C THR A 98 -20.74 -11.14 9.88
N ILE A 99 -21.26 -11.27 11.11
CA ILE A 99 -20.96 -10.36 12.22
C ILE A 99 -19.52 -10.54 12.69
N THR A 100 -19.05 -11.78 12.86
CA THR A 100 -17.67 -12.09 13.26
C THR A 100 -16.64 -11.62 12.24
N TYR A 101 -16.91 -11.82 10.93
CA TYR A 101 -16.04 -11.31 9.86
C TYR A 101 -15.99 -9.77 9.83
N TYR A 102 -17.12 -9.10 10.09
CA TYR A 102 -17.19 -7.64 10.18
C TYR A 102 -16.33 -7.12 11.33
N TYR A 103 -16.47 -7.66 12.54
CA TYR A 103 -15.66 -7.24 13.70
C TYR A 103 -14.18 -7.55 13.52
N PHE A 104 -13.82 -8.70 12.94
CA PHE A 104 -12.43 -9.01 12.63
C PHE A 104 -11.82 -7.99 11.67
N THR A 105 -12.50 -7.71 10.55
CA THR A 105 -12.06 -6.71 9.57
C THR A 105 -11.97 -5.31 10.20
N LEU A 106 -12.91 -4.95 11.07
CA LEU A 106 -12.94 -3.67 11.78
C LEU A 106 -11.76 -3.55 12.76
N ILE A 107 -11.44 -4.61 13.52
CA ILE A 107 -10.28 -4.63 14.43
C ILE A 107 -8.98 -4.50 13.63
N VAL A 108 -8.84 -5.22 12.52
CA VAL A 108 -7.65 -5.12 11.65
C VAL A 108 -7.54 -3.71 11.07
N ALA A 109 -8.63 -3.14 10.55
CA ALA A 109 -8.64 -1.78 10.00
C ALA A 109 -8.30 -0.73 11.07
N ALA A 110 -8.90 -0.83 12.26
CA ALA A 110 -8.60 0.05 13.38
C ALA A 110 -7.15 -0.11 13.86
N GLY A 111 -6.63 -1.34 13.91
CA GLY A 111 -5.25 -1.63 14.27
C GLY A 111 -4.25 -1.02 13.29
N VAL A 112 -4.49 -1.16 11.98
CA VAL A 112 -3.68 -0.52 10.93
C VAL A 112 -3.76 1.01 11.05
N PHE A 113 -4.96 1.57 11.23
CA PHE A 113 -5.14 3.00 11.40
C PHE A 113 -4.40 3.55 12.64
N LEU A 114 -4.49 2.85 13.77
CA LEU A 114 -3.78 3.21 15.00
C LEU A 114 -2.26 3.07 14.82
N PHE A 115 -1.78 2.01 14.18
CA PHE A 115 -0.36 1.81 13.91
C PHE A 115 0.22 2.97 13.10
N PHE A 116 -0.45 3.37 12.01
CA PHE A 116 -0.05 4.54 11.24
C PHE A 116 -0.17 5.84 12.05
N SER A 117 -1.22 5.99 12.85
CA SER A 117 -1.38 7.16 13.72
C SER A 117 -0.25 7.27 14.75
N VAL A 118 0.17 6.17 15.36
CA VAL A 118 1.30 6.12 16.30
C VAL A 118 2.62 6.43 15.60
N LEU A 119 2.86 5.86 14.42
CA LEU A 119 4.06 6.13 13.62
C LEU A 119 4.18 7.61 13.25
N VAL A 120 3.10 8.24 12.79
CA VAL A 120 3.09 9.65 12.37
C VAL A 120 3.25 10.60 13.56
N HIS A 121 2.66 10.28 14.72
CA HIS A 121 2.78 11.12 15.92
C HIS A 121 4.06 10.88 16.72
N SER A 122 4.87 9.88 16.33
CA SER A 122 6.15 9.55 16.96
C SER A 122 7.25 10.59 16.71
N CYS A 123 8.25 10.61 17.60
CA CYS A 123 9.32 11.61 17.72
C CYS A 123 10.07 11.90 16.41
N PHE A 124 10.17 10.91 15.51
CA PHE A 124 10.87 11.00 14.23
C PHE A 124 10.30 12.05 13.27
N GLY A 125 8.97 12.22 13.24
CA GLY A 125 8.33 13.24 12.40
C GLY A 125 8.56 14.66 12.93
N LYS A 126 8.62 14.81 14.26
CA LYS A 126 8.80 16.10 14.94
C LYS A 126 10.24 16.61 14.83
N THR A 127 11.25 15.72 14.83
CA THR A 127 12.66 16.11 14.64
C THR A 127 12.95 16.58 13.21
N MET A 128 12.39 15.95 12.18
CA MET A 128 12.59 16.41 10.79
C MET A 128 11.97 17.80 10.54
N VAL A 129 10.78 18.07 11.10
CA VAL A 129 10.15 19.40 11.03
C VAL A 129 10.98 20.43 11.80
N GLY A 130 11.56 20.05 12.94
CA GLY A 130 12.44 20.92 13.72
C GLY A 130 13.67 21.40 12.95
N ILE A 131 14.33 20.53 12.19
CA ILE A 131 15.54 20.85 11.39
C ILE A 131 15.19 21.77 10.20
N TRP A 132 14.05 21.54 9.56
CA TRP A 132 13.57 22.42 8.49
C TRP A 132 13.22 23.82 9.04
N ALA A 133 12.53 23.90 10.17
CA ALA A 133 12.14 25.17 10.78
C ALA A 133 13.36 26.02 11.23
N THR A 134 14.45 25.40 11.70
CA THR A 134 15.67 26.12 12.09
C THR A 134 16.46 26.65 10.88
N THR A 135 16.48 25.91 9.77
CA THR A 135 17.26 26.29 8.58
C THR A 135 16.65 27.49 7.86
N TYR A 136 15.32 27.51 7.66
CA TYR A 136 14.62 28.61 6.96
C TYR A 136 14.27 29.80 7.86
N GLY A 137 14.24 29.62 9.19
CA GLY A 137 14.00 30.71 10.13
C GLY A 137 15.18 31.68 10.30
N SER A 138 16.41 31.24 10.01
CA SER A 138 17.62 32.06 10.17
C SER A 138 17.84 33.08 9.03
N THR A 139 17.21 32.86 7.86
CA THR A 139 17.38 33.70 6.67
C THR A 139 16.48 34.94 6.66
N SER A 140 15.44 35.03 7.52
CA SER A 140 14.54 36.19 7.57
C SER A 140 14.91 37.24 8.63
N SER A 141 15.87 36.97 9.52
CA SER A 141 16.26 37.89 10.60
C SER A 141 17.54 38.69 10.34
N SER A 142 18.17 38.55 9.17
CA SER A 142 19.41 39.27 8.81
C SER A 142 19.17 40.45 7.85
N SER A 143 17.91 40.76 7.54
CA SER A 143 17.50 41.84 6.61
C SER A 143 16.70 42.97 7.26
N THR A 144 16.88 43.20 8.56
CA THR A 144 16.45 44.40 9.29
C THR A 144 17.62 44.95 10.06
#